data_AF-A0A7C5CUA2-F1
#
_entry.id   AF-A0A7C5CUA2-F1
#
_cell.length_a   1.000
_cell.length_b   1.000
_cell.length_c   1.000
_cell.angle_alpha   90.00
_cell.angle_beta   90.00
_cell.angle_gamma   90.00
#
_symmetry.space_group_name_H-M   'P 1'
#
loop_
_entity.id
_entity.type
_entity.pdbx_description
1 polymer ?
#
loop_
_entity_poly.entity_id
_entity_poly.type
_entity_poly.pdbx_seq_one_letter_code
_entity_poly.pdbx_strand_id
1 'polypeptide(L)'
;MVLRLEEFRSYVEDRLHKYLDSSVDVILKAGYSIIEAGGKRLRPLLVVGLVDSFGADIDKAITLGCGIEYIHIASLLHDDVVDKADSRRGRPSVNKVFGAEVAVLTGDYLYAKALFLYANYGNAKMIDILSKAVMSMAEGQLLE
;
A
#
# COMPACT_ATOMS: atom_id res chain seq x y z
N MET A 1 -12.86 -7.99 -20.55
CA MET A 1 -12.42 -8.34 -19.19
C MET A 1 -10.96 -7.96 -18.94
N VAL A 2 -10.00 -8.46 -19.73
CA VAL A 2 -8.55 -8.13 -19.55
C VAL A 2 -8.27 -6.62 -19.72
N LEU A 3 -8.81 -5.97 -20.76
CA LEU A 3 -8.61 -4.53 -21.00
C LEU A 3 -9.09 -3.65 -19.82
N ARG A 4 -10.17 -4.04 -19.16
CA ARG A 4 -10.77 -3.29 -18.04
C ARG A 4 -9.92 -3.37 -16.76
N LEU A 5 -9.25 -4.50 -16.54
CA LEU A 5 -8.34 -4.66 -15.41
C LEU A 5 -7.05 -3.85 -15.58
N GLU A 6 -6.53 -3.74 -16.80
CA GLU A 6 -5.37 -2.87 -17.07
C GLU A 6 -5.72 -1.38 -16.88
N GLU A 7 -6.93 -0.95 -17.26
CA GLU A 7 -7.41 0.41 -16.94
C GLU A 7 -7.46 0.65 -15.43
N PHE A 8 -8.10 -0.25 -14.67
CA PHE A 8 -8.14 -0.13 -13.21
C PHE A 8 -6.76 -0.13 -12.59
N ARG A 9 -5.84 -0.93 -13.12
CA ARG A 9 -4.45 -0.93 -12.67
C ARG A 9 -3.79 0.43 -12.92
N SER A 10 -3.97 1.03 -14.10
CA SER A 10 -3.46 2.37 -14.39
C SER A 10 -4.01 3.40 -13.40
N TYR A 11 -5.32 3.39 -13.14
CA TYR A 11 -5.92 4.32 -12.18
C TYR A 11 -5.42 4.13 -10.76
N VAL A 12 -5.16 2.88 -10.35
CA VAL A 12 -4.55 2.57 -9.05
C VAL A 12 -3.12 3.12 -8.99
N GLU A 13 -2.30 2.91 -10.02
CA GLU A 13 -0.93 3.44 -10.05
C GLU A 13 -0.93 4.96 -9.94
N ASP A 14 -1.73 5.66 -10.75
CA ASP A 14 -1.83 7.13 -10.71
C ASP A 14 -2.22 7.63 -9.31
N ARG A 15 -3.12 6.90 -8.64
CA ARG A 15 -3.63 7.27 -7.32
C ARG A 15 -2.65 6.97 -6.20
N LEU A 16 -1.86 5.91 -6.32
CA LEU A 16 -0.74 5.62 -5.42
C LEU A 16 0.32 6.71 -5.48
N HIS A 17 0.59 7.27 -6.65
CA HIS A 17 1.51 8.41 -6.77
C HIS A 17 0.87 9.67 -6.20
N LYS A 18 -0.41 9.94 -6.53
CA LYS A 18 -1.14 11.12 -6.05
C LYS A 18 -1.21 11.22 -4.52
N TYR A 19 -1.47 10.11 -3.82
CA TYR A 19 -1.60 10.11 -2.36
C TYR A 19 -0.27 9.99 -1.62
N LEU A 20 0.85 9.79 -2.34
CA LEU A 20 2.20 9.87 -1.78
C LEU A 20 2.68 11.33 -1.86
N ASP A 21 2.20 12.14 -0.94
CA ASP A 21 2.28 13.60 -0.96
C ASP A 21 2.93 14.18 0.32
N SER A 22 3.90 13.45 0.89
CA SER A 22 4.64 13.90 2.08
C SER A 22 5.37 15.22 1.83
N SER A 23 5.41 16.09 2.84
CA SER A 23 6.27 17.29 2.83
C SER A 23 7.75 16.97 3.01
N VAL A 24 8.09 15.73 3.36
CA VAL A 24 9.45 15.27 3.60
C VAL A 24 9.95 14.48 2.39
N ASP A 25 10.93 15.05 1.68
CA ASP A 25 11.47 14.52 0.42
C ASP A 25 12.02 13.08 0.54
N VAL A 26 12.66 12.74 1.67
CA VAL A 26 13.20 11.37 1.84
C VAL A 26 12.10 10.31 1.90
N ILE A 27 10.94 10.64 2.48
CA ILE A 27 9.77 9.74 2.51
C ILE A 27 9.21 9.56 1.09
N LEU A 28 9.14 10.64 0.31
CA LEU A 28 8.71 10.58 -1.10
C LEU A 28 9.64 9.67 -1.90
N LYS A 29 10.96 9.89 -1.84
CA LYS A 29 11.95 9.09 -2.57
C LYS A 29 11.88 7.61 -2.21
N ALA A 30 11.81 7.29 -0.91
CA ALA A 30 11.67 5.92 -0.43
C ALA A 30 10.35 5.29 -0.92
N GLY A 31 9.22 5.99 -0.75
CA GLY A 31 7.91 5.51 -1.18
C GLY A 31 7.81 5.29 -2.70
N TYR A 32 8.30 6.23 -3.51
CA TYR A 32 8.33 6.08 -4.96
C TYR A 32 9.19 4.90 -5.36
N SER A 33 10.37 4.72 -4.75
CA SER A 33 11.27 3.62 -5.12
C SER A 33 10.63 2.24 -5.01
N ILE A 34 9.79 2.00 -3.98
CA ILE A 34 9.10 0.73 -3.78
C ILE A 34 7.82 0.60 -4.61
N ILE A 35 7.09 1.70 -4.86
CA ILE A 35 5.94 1.73 -5.77
C ILE A 35 6.42 1.41 -7.20
N GLU A 36 7.46 2.10 -7.68
CA GLU A 36 8.04 1.95 -9.01
C GLU A 36 8.84 0.66 -9.18
N ALA A 37 9.23 -0.02 -8.10
CA ALA A 37 9.70 -1.41 -8.17
C ALA A 37 8.60 -2.37 -8.69
N GLY A 38 7.39 -1.86 -8.92
CA GLY A 38 6.29 -2.55 -9.57
C GLY A 38 5.52 -3.40 -8.58
N GLY A 39 4.92 -4.47 -9.07
CA GLY A 39 4.02 -5.34 -8.30
C GLY A 39 2.78 -5.67 -9.11
N LYS A 40 2.13 -6.79 -8.79
CA LYS A 40 0.94 -7.23 -9.52
C LYS A 40 -0.31 -6.41 -9.21
N ARG A 41 -0.27 -5.58 -8.15
CA ARG A 41 -1.42 -4.80 -7.64
C ARG A 41 -2.67 -5.67 -7.41
N LEU A 42 -2.47 -6.93 -7.04
CA LEU A 42 -3.58 -7.88 -6.93
C LEU A 42 -4.62 -7.45 -5.88
N ARG A 43 -4.15 -6.89 -4.75
CA ARG A 43 -5.01 -6.47 -3.64
C ARG A 43 -5.97 -5.32 -4.04
N PRO A 44 -5.49 -4.17 -4.56
CA PRO A 44 -6.39 -3.13 -5.02
C PRO A 44 -7.25 -3.58 -6.20
N LEU A 45 -6.71 -4.36 -7.15
CA LEU A 45 -7.48 -4.82 -8.32
C LEU A 45 -8.62 -5.78 -7.93
N LEU A 46 -8.44 -6.59 -6.89
CA LEU A 46 -9.49 -7.46 -6.36
C LEU A 46 -10.66 -6.62 -5.80
N VAL A 47 -10.36 -5.56 -5.05
CA VAL A 47 -11.38 -4.66 -4.50
C VAL A 47 -12.13 -3.94 -5.62
N VAL A 48 -11.40 -3.33 -6.56
CA VAL A 48 -12.01 -2.59 -7.65
C VAL A 48 -12.85 -3.51 -8.54
N GLY A 49 -12.32 -4.68 -8.91
CA GLY A 49 -13.05 -5.66 -9.73
C GLY A 49 -14.30 -6.21 -9.04
N LEU A 50 -14.29 -6.38 -7.72
CA LEU A 50 -15.47 -6.80 -6.97
C LEU A 50 -16.53 -5.70 -6.97
N VAL A 51 -16.16 -4.46 -6.61
CA VAL A 51 -17.09 -3.32 -6.62
C VAL A 51 -17.69 -3.09 -8.00
N ASP A 52 -16.87 -3.23 -9.03
CA ASP A 52 -17.28 -3.14 -10.44
C ASP A 52 -18.35 -4.17 -10.80
N SER A 53 -18.19 -5.41 -10.36
CA SER A 53 -19.16 -6.48 -10.60
C SER A 53 -20.53 -6.23 -9.95
N PHE A 54 -20.58 -5.40 -8.91
CA PHE A 54 -21.82 -4.97 -8.25
C PHE A 54 -22.35 -3.62 -8.76
N GLY A 55 -21.70 -2.99 -9.74
CA GLY A 55 -22.10 -1.68 -10.27
C GLY A 55 -22.04 -0.54 -9.25
N ALA A 56 -21.13 -0.66 -8.27
CA ALA A 56 -20.97 0.32 -7.19
C ALA A 56 -19.86 1.35 -7.49
N ASP A 57 -19.60 2.25 -6.54
CA ASP A 57 -18.70 3.39 -6.71
C ASP A 57 -17.23 2.96 -6.91
N ILE A 58 -16.80 2.99 -8.19
CA ILE A 58 -15.45 2.61 -8.61
C ILE A 58 -14.39 3.58 -8.12
N ASP A 59 -14.67 4.88 -8.06
CA ASP A 59 -13.66 5.86 -7.66
C ASP A 59 -13.32 5.71 -6.18
N LYS A 60 -14.35 5.50 -5.36
CA LYS A 60 -14.21 5.11 -3.95
C LYS A 60 -13.44 3.80 -3.81
N ALA A 61 -13.72 2.80 -4.63
CA ALA A 61 -13.03 1.52 -4.58
C ALA A 61 -11.55 1.62 -4.93
N ILE A 62 -11.20 2.41 -5.94
CA ILE A 62 -9.79 2.66 -6.29
C ILE A 62 -9.09 3.35 -5.13
N THR A 63 -9.70 4.38 -4.55
CA THR A 63 -9.14 5.12 -3.40
C THR A 63 -8.91 4.22 -2.18
N LEU A 64 -9.90 3.41 -1.79
CA LEU A 64 -9.75 2.47 -0.67
C LEU A 64 -8.83 1.28 -1.01
N GLY A 65 -8.77 0.88 -2.28
CA GLY A 65 -7.81 -0.09 -2.80
C GLY A 65 -6.37 0.39 -2.65
N CYS A 66 -6.09 1.67 -2.94
CA CYS A 66 -4.78 2.28 -2.71
C CYS A 66 -4.40 2.25 -1.22
N GLY A 67 -5.36 2.48 -0.32
CA GLY A 67 -5.12 2.32 1.13
C GLY A 67 -4.67 0.90 1.50
N ILE A 68 -5.26 -0.14 0.90
CA ILE A 68 -4.84 -1.53 1.11
C ILE A 68 -3.43 -1.77 0.56
N GLU A 69 -3.14 -1.26 -0.63
CA GLU A 69 -1.80 -1.42 -1.21
C GLU A 69 -0.75 -0.65 -0.39
N TYR A 70 -1.07 0.50 0.21
CA TYR A 70 -0.17 1.18 1.14
C TYR A 70 0.12 0.37 2.39
N ILE A 71 -0.88 -0.30 2.98
CA ILE A 71 -0.64 -1.24 4.09
C ILE A 71 0.28 -2.38 3.66
N HIS A 72 0.06 -2.92 2.45
CA HIS A 72 0.93 -3.96 1.92
C HIS A 72 2.37 -3.46 1.70
N ILE A 73 2.55 -2.27 1.16
CA ILE A 73 3.88 -1.68 0.94
C ILE A 73 4.55 -1.38 2.28
N ALA A 74 3.80 -0.84 3.25
CA ALA A 74 4.31 -0.58 4.59
C ALA A 74 4.81 -1.86 5.26
N SER A 75 4.06 -2.96 5.17
CA SER A 75 4.52 -4.25 5.73
C SER A 75 5.81 -4.70 5.06
N LEU A 76 5.93 -4.62 3.72
CA LEU A 76 7.16 -4.97 3.01
C LEU A 76 8.38 -4.14 3.46
N LEU A 77 8.19 -2.84 3.73
CA LEU A 77 9.25 -1.98 4.24
C LEU A 77 9.70 -2.39 5.64
N HIS A 78 8.76 -2.73 6.51
CA HIS A 78 9.04 -3.20 7.86
C HIS A 78 9.71 -4.58 7.84
N ASP A 79 9.20 -5.51 7.03
CA ASP A 79 9.75 -6.87 6.85
C ASP A 79 11.19 -6.80 6.32
N ASP A 80 11.48 -5.95 5.30
CA ASP A 80 12.83 -5.75 4.77
C ASP A 80 13.84 -5.28 5.84
N VAL A 81 13.36 -4.59 6.88
CA VAL A 81 14.19 -4.17 8.03
C VAL A 81 14.37 -5.33 9.01
N VAL A 82 13.30 -6.02 9.38
CA VAL A 82 13.32 -7.17 10.31
C VAL A 82 14.23 -8.28 9.75
N ASP A 83 14.07 -8.59 8.47
CA ASP A 83 14.78 -9.68 7.78
C ASP A 83 16.18 -9.27 7.30
N LYS A 84 16.54 -7.98 7.42
CA LYS A 84 17.78 -7.40 6.85
C LYS A 84 17.93 -7.71 5.35
N ALA A 85 16.83 -7.64 4.61
CA ALA A 85 16.81 -7.97 3.20
C ALA A 85 17.62 -6.95 2.37
N ASP A 86 18.57 -7.42 1.57
CA ASP A 86 19.37 -6.56 0.68
C ASP A 86 18.63 -6.15 -0.61
N SER A 87 17.61 -6.91 -1.03
CA SER A 87 16.90 -6.68 -2.30
C SER A 87 15.41 -7.04 -2.24
N ARG A 88 14.61 -6.35 -3.06
CA ARG A 88 13.17 -6.55 -3.25
C ARG A 88 12.83 -6.37 -4.73
N ARG A 89 12.15 -7.36 -5.32
CA ARG A 89 11.73 -7.35 -6.76
C ARG A 89 12.90 -7.07 -7.73
N GLY A 90 14.08 -7.62 -7.44
CA GLY A 90 15.27 -7.45 -8.28
C GLY A 90 15.94 -6.08 -8.18
N ARG A 91 15.52 -5.22 -7.25
CA ARG A 91 16.15 -3.93 -6.92
C ARG A 91 16.66 -3.94 -5.47
N PRO A 92 17.65 -3.11 -5.11
CA PRO A 92 18.03 -2.92 -3.71
C PRO A 92 16.81 -2.54 -2.85
N SER A 93 16.71 -3.08 -1.64
CA SER A 93 15.61 -2.75 -0.72
C SER A 93 15.71 -1.29 -0.25
N VAL A 94 14.58 -0.72 0.21
CA VAL A 94 14.59 0.63 0.80
C VAL A 94 15.49 0.69 2.02
N ASN A 95 15.46 -0.35 2.87
CA ASN A 95 16.37 -0.50 4.01
C ASN A 95 17.84 -0.41 3.58
N LYS A 96 18.22 -1.09 2.48
CA LYS A 96 19.59 -1.06 1.96
C LYS A 96 20.01 0.31 1.44
N VAL A 97 19.12 1.01 0.74
CA VAL A 97 19.44 2.27 0.05
C VAL A 97 19.36 3.47 0.98
N PHE A 98 18.32 3.54 1.82
CA PHE A 98 18.00 4.70 2.64
C PHE A 98 18.21 4.46 4.15
N GLY A 99 18.49 3.23 4.55
CA GLY A 99 18.65 2.84 5.95
C GLY A 99 17.36 2.42 6.63
N ALA A 100 17.51 1.70 7.75
CA ALA A 100 16.40 1.14 8.51
C ALA A 100 15.43 2.22 9.04
N GLU A 101 15.96 3.35 9.53
CA GLU A 101 15.14 4.45 10.06
C GLU A 101 14.19 5.01 9.00
N VAL A 102 14.71 5.28 7.79
CA VAL A 102 13.88 5.77 6.68
C VAL A 102 12.86 4.72 6.26
N ALA A 103 13.24 3.44 6.18
CA ALA A 103 12.33 2.36 5.82
C ALA A 103 11.16 2.25 6.82
N VAL A 104 11.45 2.26 8.12
CA VAL A 104 10.43 2.20 9.18
C VAL A 104 9.49 3.40 9.13
N LEU A 105 10.03 4.62 9.12
CA LEU A 105 9.23 5.85 9.12
C LEU A 105 8.44 6.05 7.82
N THR A 106 8.95 5.58 6.69
CA THR A 106 8.21 5.56 5.43
C THR A 106 7.05 4.56 5.52
N GLY A 107 7.28 3.37 6.10
CA GLY A 107 6.22 2.42 6.38
C GLY A 107 5.11 3.00 7.27
N ASP A 108 5.50 3.68 8.35
CA ASP A 108 4.55 4.34 9.27
C ASP A 108 3.74 5.44 8.57
N TYR A 109 4.39 6.23 7.70
CA TYR A 109 3.71 7.23 6.89
C TYR A 109 2.66 6.60 5.96
N LEU A 110 3.01 5.49 5.29
CA LEU A 110 2.08 4.79 4.40
C LEU A 110 0.92 4.15 5.18
N TYR A 111 1.17 3.60 6.37
CA TYR A 111 0.13 3.14 7.28
C TYR A 111 -0.83 4.29 7.66
N ALA A 112 -0.29 5.43 8.09
CA ALA A 112 -1.08 6.61 8.44
C ALA A 112 -1.88 7.13 7.24
N LYS A 113 -1.29 7.11 6.02
CA LYS A 113 -1.98 7.50 4.79
C LYS A 113 -3.15 6.56 4.49
N ALA A 114 -2.97 5.25 4.64
CA ALA A 114 -4.06 4.29 4.49
C ALA A 114 -5.21 4.56 5.46
N LEU A 115 -4.90 4.80 6.75
CA LEU A 115 -5.91 5.17 7.75
C LEU A 115 -6.62 6.48 7.39
N PHE A 116 -5.90 7.49 6.92
CA PHE A 116 -6.48 8.73 6.44
C PHE A 116 -7.46 8.51 5.28
N LEU A 117 -7.11 7.67 4.29
CA LEU A 117 -8.02 7.35 3.18
C LEU A 117 -9.28 6.63 3.68
N TYR A 118 -9.15 5.67 4.58
CA TYR A 118 -10.30 4.96 5.14
C TYR A 118 -11.17 5.85 6.04
N ALA A 119 -10.59 6.81 6.75
CA ALA A 119 -11.32 7.78 7.55
C ALA A 119 -12.15 8.75 6.70
N ASN A 120 -11.59 9.22 5.57
CA ASN A 120 -12.25 10.22 4.72
C ASN A 120 -13.19 9.63 3.68
N TYR A 121 -12.85 8.46 3.14
CA TYR A 121 -13.62 7.83 2.06
C TYR A 121 -14.34 6.57 2.51
N GLY A 122 -13.94 5.93 3.61
CA GLY A 122 -14.54 4.71 4.11
C GLY A 122 -15.73 4.96 5.05
N ASN A 123 -15.89 4.04 6.01
CA ASN A 123 -16.78 4.20 7.15
C ASN A 123 -16.19 3.45 8.36
N ALA A 124 -16.78 3.64 9.55
CA ALA A 124 -16.28 3.03 10.77
C ALA A 124 -16.13 1.50 10.70
N LYS A 125 -17.04 0.80 10.00
CA LYS A 125 -16.97 -0.64 9.81
C LYS A 125 -15.78 -1.06 8.93
N MET A 126 -15.49 -0.30 7.88
CA MET A 126 -14.33 -0.55 7.02
C MET A 126 -13.02 -0.33 7.79
N ILE A 127 -12.94 0.72 8.62
CA ILE A 127 -11.78 0.97 9.49
C ILE A 127 -11.61 -0.19 10.48
N ASP A 128 -12.68 -0.62 11.14
CA ASP A 128 -12.65 -1.77 12.07
C ASP A 128 -12.12 -3.05 11.40
N ILE A 129 -12.60 -3.38 10.20
CA ILE A 129 -12.13 -4.54 9.43
C ILE A 129 -10.65 -4.39 9.07
N LEU A 130 -10.25 -3.22 8.58
CA LEU A 130 -8.87 -2.95 8.19
C LEU A 130 -7.92 -3.06 9.39
N SER A 131 -8.28 -2.45 10.52
CA SER A 131 -7.50 -2.50 11.76
C SER A 131 -7.35 -3.94 12.28
N LYS A 132 -8.42 -4.74 12.24
CA LYS A 132 -8.35 -6.17 12.59
C LYS A 132 -7.39 -6.94 11.70
N ALA A 133 -7.46 -6.71 10.37
CA ALA A 133 -6.55 -7.36 9.44
C ALA A 133 -5.08 -6.99 9.72
N VAL A 134 -4.80 -5.71 10.00
CA VAL A 134 -3.44 -5.24 10.34
C VAL A 134 -2.95 -5.84 11.66
N MET A 135 -3.80 -5.90 12.70
CA MET A 135 -3.44 -6.57 13.95
C MET A 135 -3.10 -8.04 13.72
N SER A 136 -3.92 -8.78 12.99
CA SER A 136 -3.66 -10.20 12.68
C SER A 136 -2.40 -10.39 11.83
N MET A 137 -2.10 -9.47 10.90
CA MET A 137 -0.84 -9.51 10.14
C MET A 137 0.36 -9.34 11.07
N ALA A 138 0.34 -8.36 11.97
CA ALA A 138 1.43 -8.11 12.91
C ALA A 138 1.63 -9.26 13.90
N GLU A 139 0.55 -9.82 14.44
CA GLU A 139 0.59 -11.02 15.29
C GLU A 139 1.17 -12.22 14.51
N GLY A 140 0.73 -12.42 13.26
CA GLY A 140 1.23 -13.49 12.41
C GLY A 140 2.73 -13.40 12.16
N GLN A 141 3.27 -12.20 11.94
CA GLN A 141 4.70 -12.00 11.69
C GLN A 141 5.58 -12.35 12.91
N LEU A 142 5.06 -12.21 14.13
CA LEU A 142 5.78 -12.61 15.35
C LEU A 142 5.75 -14.12 15.61
N LEU A 143 4.83 -14.84 14.98
CA LEU A 143 4.67 -16.29 15.13
C LEU A 143 5.39 -17.09 14.04
N GLU A 144 5.97 -16.41 13.04
CA GLU A 144 6.83 -16.99 12.00
C GLU A 144 8.22 -17.37 12.54
#